data_AF-A0A8C1M0I7-F1
#
_entry.id   AF-A0A8C1M0I7-F1
#
_cell.length_a   1.000
_cell.length_b   1.000
_cell.length_c   1.000
_cell.angle_alpha   90.00
_cell.angle_beta   90.00
_cell.angle_gamma   90.00
#
_symmetry.space_group_name_H-M   'P 1'
#
loop_
_entity.id
_entity.type
_entity.pdbx_description
1 polymer ?
#
loop_
_entity_poly.entity_id
_entity_poly.type
_entity_poly.pdbx_seq_one_letter_code
_entity_poly.pdbx_strand_id
1 'polypeptide(L)'
;AGVSVDPRFQELKRGICARFPDAEVSGFVGRRGSFEVQVNEHLVFSKLEAGGFPYEEDIMEAVVKAKDGKPEKITRSRKECIIL
;
A
#
# COMPACT_ATOMS: atom_id res chain seq x y z
N ALA A 1 -9.89 21.08 -9.84
CA ALA A 1 -8.50 20.60 -9.78
C ALA A 1 -8.54 19.09 -9.58
N GLY A 2 -8.20 18.30 -10.62
CA GLY A 2 -8.21 16.83 -10.50
C GLY A 2 -6.99 16.39 -9.70
N VAL A 3 -7.19 15.77 -8.54
CA VAL A 3 -6.10 15.11 -7.83
C VAL A 3 -5.68 13.92 -8.69
N SER A 4 -4.51 14.01 -9.33
CA SER A 4 -3.89 12.90 -10.05
C SER A 4 -3.42 11.86 -9.03
N VAL A 5 -4.35 11.11 -8.46
CA VAL A 5 -4.06 9.96 -7.61
C VAL A 5 -3.49 8.86 -8.51
N ASP A 6 -2.37 8.26 -8.10
CA ASP A 6 -1.71 7.20 -8.87
C ASP A 6 -2.71 6.07 -9.20
N PRO A 7 -2.78 5.59 -10.45
CA PRO A 7 -3.76 4.56 -10.84
C PRO A 7 -3.62 3.28 -10.03
N ARG A 8 -2.40 2.95 -9.55
CA ARG A 8 -2.18 1.77 -8.69
C ARG A 8 -2.87 1.94 -7.35
N PHE A 9 -2.91 3.16 -6.79
CA PHE A 9 -3.65 3.42 -5.56
C PHE A 9 -5.15 3.19 -5.76
N GLN A 10 -5.71 3.66 -6.89
CA GLN A 10 -7.14 3.50 -7.15
C GLN A 10 -7.55 2.03 -7.31
N GLU A 11 -6.74 1.25 -8.03
CA GLU A 11 -6.96 -0.18 -8.19
C GLU A 11 -6.92 -0.90 -6.83
N LEU A 12 -5.89 -0.61 -6.04
CA LEU A 12 -5.70 -1.21 -4.73
C LEU A 12 -6.81 -0.82 -3.75
N LYS A 13 -7.23 0.45 -3.75
CA LYS A 13 -8.39 0.94 -2.99
C LYS A 13 -9.67 0.19 -3.38
N ARG A 14 -9.90 -0.04 -4.69
CA ARG A 14 -11.08 -0.77 -5.15
C ARG A 14 -11.05 -2.23 -4.66
N GLY A 15 -9.90 -2.89 -4.73
CA GLY A 15 -9.72 -4.25 -4.22
C GLY A 15 -9.96 -4.36 -2.73
N ILE A 16 -9.40 -3.44 -1.93
CA ILE A 16 -9.59 -3.40 -0.49
C ILE A 16 -11.05 -3.12 -0.15
N CYS A 17 -11.69 -2.12 -0.75
CA CYS A 17 -13.08 -1.76 -0.45
C CYS A 17 -14.06 -2.87 -0.85
N ALA A 18 -13.78 -3.62 -1.93
CA ALA A 18 -14.57 -4.79 -2.32
C ALA A 18 -14.47 -5.95 -1.33
N ARG A 19 -13.31 -6.13 -0.68
CA ARG A 19 -13.09 -7.17 0.34
C ARG A 19 -13.49 -6.73 1.74
N PHE A 20 -13.35 -5.44 2.02
CA PHE A 20 -13.52 -4.79 3.32
C PHE A 20 -14.32 -3.50 3.14
N PRO A 21 -15.66 -3.57 3.09
CA PRO A 21 -16.49 -2.38 2.93
C PRO A 21 -16.38 -1.42 4.13
N ASP A 22 -16.09 -1.93 5.32
CA ASP A 22 -15.79 -1.14 6.52
C ASP A 22 -14.40 -0.47 6.51
N ALA A 23 -13.50 -0.85 5.59
CA ALA A 23 -12.16 -0.29 5.57
C ALA A 23 -12.16 1.08 4.85
N GLU A 24 -11.75 2.12 5.57
CA GLU A 24 -11.53 3.44 4.99
C GLU A 24 -10.13 3.52 4.35
N VAL A 25 -10.09 3.58 3.02
CA VAL A 25 -8.83 3.73 2.28
C VAL A 25 -8.67 5.18 1.82
N SER A 26 -7.72 5.85 2.44
CA SER A 26 -7.28 7.21 2.11
C SER A 26 -5.87 7.21 1.53
N GLY A 27 -5.62 8.11 0.58
CA GLY A 27 -4.33 8.23 -0.08
C GLY A 27 -4.01 9.68 -0.35
N PHE A 28 -2.77 10.07 -0.05
CA PHE A 28 -2.26 11.41 -0.31
C PHE A 28 -0.99 11.30 -1.16
N VAL A 29 -0.74 12.33 -1.96
CA VAL A 29 0.49 12.42 -2.75
C VAL A 29 1.61 12.86 -1.82
N GLY A 30 2.50 11.93 -1.47
CA GLY A 30 3.69 12.18 -0.66
C GLY A 30 4.89 12.68 -1.48
N ARG A 31 6.11 12.42 -0.98
CA ARG A 31 7.34 12.69 -1.73
C ARG A 31 7.34 11.93 -3.06
N ARG A 32 7.81 12.59 -4.12
CA ARG A 32 8.08 11.95 -5.41
C ARG A 32 8.96 10.71 -5.21
N GLY A 33 8.52 9.57 -5.73
CA GLY A 33 9.26 8.30 -5.68
C GLY A 33 8.93 7.42 -4.47
N SER A 34 8.33 7.97 -3.41
CA SER A 34 7.89 7.22 -2.23
C SER A 34 6.54 6.54 -2.48
N PHE A 35 6.37 5.36 -1.88
CA PHE A 35 5.08 4.69 -1.79
C PHE A 35 5.01 3.99 -0.43
N GLU A 36 4.13 4.46 0.42
CA GLU A 36 4.03 4.03 1.81
C GLU A 36 2.59 3.61 2.08
N VAL A 37 2.43 2.48 2.76
CA VAL A 37 1.12 1.95 3.10
C VAL A 37 1.02 1.86 4.61
N GLN A 38 0.01 2.52 5.15
CA GLN A 38 -0.31 2.50 6.58
C GLN A 38 -1.69 1.88 6.77
N VAL A 39 -1.80 1.00 7.75
CA VAL A 39 -3.07 0.33 8.10
C VAL A 39 -3.24 0.43 9.61
N ASN A 40 -4.36 0.98 10.08
CA ASN A 40 -4.60 1.27 11.50
C ASN A 40 -3.42 2.04 12.15
N GLU A 41 -2.95 3.12 11.50
CA GLU A 41 -1.83 3.96 11.96
C GLU A 41 -0.44 3.27 12.02
N HIS A 42 -0.34 2.01 11.57
CA HIS A 42 0.92 1.28 11.50
C HIS A 42 1.46 1.25 10.07
N LEU A 43 2.73 1.63 9.89
CA LEU A 43 3.44 1.53 8.62
C LEU A 43 3.73 0.06 8.29
N VAL A 44 2.87 -0.54 7.46
CA VAL A 44 3.01 -1.94 7.04
C VAL A 44 3.94 -2.10 5.85
N PHE A 45 4.14 -1.05 5.03
CA PHE A 45 5.05 -1.09 3.90
C PHE A 45 5.65 0.27 3.58
N SER A 46 6.93 0.28 3.22
CA SER A 46 7.61 1.43 2.65
C SER A 46 8.44 1.02 1.44
N LYS A 47 8.14 1.62 0.28
CA LYS A 47 8.90 1.42 -0.96
C LYS A 47 10.35 1.86 -0.82
N LEU A 48 10.62 2.88 -0.02
CA LEU A 48 11.99 3.36 0.22
C LEU A 48 12.81 2.32 0.97
N GLU A 49 12.21 1.66 1.96
CA GLU A 49 12.86 0.56 2.69
C GLU A 49 12.97 -0.71 1.83
N ALA A 50 11.90 -1.08 1.13
CA ALA A 50 11.84 -2.32 0.36
C ALA A 50 12.51 -2.23 -1.02
N GLY A 51 12.84 -1.02 -1.49
CA GLY A 51 13.46 -0.76 -2.79
C GLY A 51 12.56 -1.06 -4.00
N GLY A 52 11.24 -1.11 -3.82
CA GLY A 52 10.32 -1.57 -4.86
C GLY A 52 8.85 -1.36 -4.51
N PHE A 53 7.95 -1.63 -5.46
CA PHE A 53 6.51 -1.57 -5.21
C PHE A 53 6.03 -2.87 -4.53
N PRO A 54 5.07 -2.81 -3.60
CA PRO A 54 4.52 -4.02 -2.99
C PRO A 54 3.64 -4.78 -4.01
N TYR A 55 3.36 -6.05 -3.75
CA TYR A 55 2.33 -6.77 -4.49
C TYR A 55 0.96 -6.46 -3.89
N GLU A 56 -0.08 -6.44 -4.73
CA GLU A 56 -1.45 -6.20 -4.29
C GLU A 56 -1.89 -7.23 -3.23
N GLU A 57 -1.55 -8.50 -3.45
CA GLU A 57 -1.83 -9.62 -2.53
C GLU A 57 -1.22 -9.39 -1.15
N ASP A 58 0.04 -8.94 -1.09
CA ASP A 58 0.72 -8.64 0.17
C ASP A 58 -0.01 -7.51 0.93
N ILE A 59 -0.46 -6.47 0.22
CA ILE A 59 -1.24 -5.40 0.86
C ILE A 59 -2.58 -5.93 1.39
N MET A 60 -3.28 -6.76 0.62
CA MET A 60 -4.53 -7.36 1.06
C MET A 60 -4.33 -8.21 2.32
N GLU A 61 -3.29 -9.05 2.36
CA GLU A 61 -2.95 -9.84 3.54
C GLU A 61 -2.63 -8.95 4.75
N ALA A 62 -1.84 -7.89 4.58
CA ALA A 62 -1.56 -6.98 5.68
C ALA A 62 -2.82 -6.29 6.21
N VAL A 63 -3.77 -5.94 5.34
CA VAL A 63 -5.08 -5.38 5.76
C VAL A 63 -5.90 -6.43 6.52
N VAL A 64 -5.92 -7.68 6.06
CA VAL A 64 -6.59 -8.80 6.76
C VAL A 64 -5.98 -8.98 8.17
N LYS A 65 -4.65 -9.07 8.26
CA LYS A 65 -3.94 -9.27 9.53
C LYS A 65 -4.10 -8.07 10.46
N ALA A 66 -4.07 -6.85 9.93
CA ALA A 66 -4.33 -5.63 10.70
C ALA A 66 -5.76 -5.58 11.24
N LYS A 67 -6.75 -6.09 10.50
CA LYS A 67 -8.13 -6.25 10.98
C LYS A 67 -8.23 -7.23 12.16
N ASP A 68 -7.39 -8.27 12.20
CA ASP A 68 -7.23 -9.19 13.33
C ASP A 68 -6.46 -8.58 14.52
N GLY A 69 -6.00 -7.33 14.38
CA GLY A 69 -5.18 -6.64 15.40
C GLY A 69 -3.68 -6.96 15.32
N LYS A 70 -3.23 -7.62 14.25
CA LYS A 70 -1.82 -7.99 14.03
C LYS A 70 -1.31 -7.42 12.70
N PRO A 71 -1.09 -6.10 12.58
CA PRO A 71 -0.51 -5.53 11.36
C PRO A 71 0.89 -6.12 11.13
N GLU A 72 1.08 -6.81 10.00
CA GLU A 72 2.35 -7.42 9.63
C GLU A 72 3.09 -6.54 8.62
N LYS A 73 4.40 -6.39 8.79
CA LYS A 73 5.22 -5.60 7.87
C LYS A 73 5.52 -6.43 6.63
N ILE A 74 5.14 -5.89 5.48
CA ILE A 74 5.42 -6.46 4.17
C ILE A 74 6.88 -6.16 3.82
N THR A 75 7.66 -7.20 3.59
CA THR A 75 9.07 -7.10 3.17
C THR A 75 9.27 -7.47 1.71
N ARG A 76 8.26 -8.11 1.07
CA ARG A 76 8.27 -8.41 -0.36
C ARG A 76 7.99 -7.16 -1.18
N SER A 77 8.82 -6.95 -2.18
CA SER A 77 8.65 -5.88 -3.16
C SER A 77 9.07 -6.35 -4.55
N ARG A 78 8.41 -5.83 -5.57
CA ARG A 78 8.89 -5.87 -6.95
C ARG A 78 10.02 -4.86 -7.08
N LYS A 79 11.26 -5.34 -6.99
CA LYS A 79 12.43 -4.53 -7.28
C LYS A 79 12.42 -4.16 -8.76
N GLU A 80 12.18 -2.89 -9.04
CA GLU A 80 12.44 -2.32 -10.37
C GLU A 80 13.94 -2.05 -10.39
N CYS A 81 14.73 -3.05 -10.80
CA CYS A 81 16.16 -2.92 -10.95
C CYS A 81 16.45 -1.87 -12.02
N ILE A 82 16.59 -0.62 -11.62
CA ILE A 82 17.26 0.39 -12.44
C ILE A 82 18.77 0.12 -12.36
N ILE A 83 19.35 -0.23 -13.49
CA ILE A 83 20.80 -0.12 -13.68
C ILE A 83 21.07 1.40 -13.72
N LEU A 84 21.82 1.89 -12.74
CA LEU A 84 22.35 3.26 -12.71
C LEU A 84 23.53 3.40 -13.65
#